data_AF-A0A4V3H0K6-F1
#
_entry.id   AF-A0A4V3H0K6-F1
#
_cell.length_a   1.000
_cell.length_b   1.000
_cell.length_c   1.000
_cell.angle_alpha   90.00
_cell.angle_beta   90.00
_cell.angle_gamma   90.00
#
_symmetry.space_group_name_H-M   'P 1'
#
loop_
_entity.id
_entity.type
_entity.pdbx_description
1 polymer ?
#
loop_
_entity_poly.entity_id
_entity_poly.type
_entity_poly.pdbx_seq_one_letter_code
_entity_poly.pdbx_strand_id
1 'polypeptide(L)'
;MRVASPASRDRIAFRLQLADIGWATAAPFIALALRDPQLLEAGDLAHDLPAPYRYAFLSIACTLLVMWGFRLSDRMGQFFSLRDAVDVCVASACAVASSSVVLFTLTRLEGVPRSTPLIYVLVLAAGLIAIRGMTRLHHREVWRRELETDIADPSVALRRVILIGVDRFASVAIKLIDYQLPRTTQIVAALDARPSFVGRKVGGVSIVALPQDIGAVLDEYAEHGVEIDEVWLADDKEALPAELLKDVAAQCDARGRDCVPIAEALNLAPRQARPETPLGGPPDGRFDTPDYFGSKRVIDLLATSLLLVFAVPTALIVACAILIDVGAPIVFWQQRVGRNGERFFVYKFRTFRPPFDRHGRRVPKERRLSRIGRAIRAARLDEIPQLYNVIIGHMSLIGPRPLLPVDQPADPRRRLSVRPGVTGWAQIKGGTLVTPEEKNALDVWYIRHASWRLDLAIVFGTLAIAFTGERLNRAAVDHATGWYRREFEGARGRAETVGLRPQGRAKSPTLAPGRSI
;
A
#
# COMPACT_ATOMS: atom_id res chain seq x y z
N MET A 1 -2.90 -9.64 3.31
CA MET A 1 -3.98 -8.84 2.67
C MET A 1 -3.32 -7.76 1.83
N ARG A 2 -3.36 -7.83 0.48
CA ARG A 2 -2.77 -6.78 -0.37
C ARG A 2 -3.62 -5.51 -0.22
N VAL A 3 -3.09 -4.49 0.44
CA VAL A 3 -3.74 -3.18 0.49
C VAL A 3 -3.61 -2.59 -0.92
N ALA A 4 -4.70 -2.59 -1.69
CA ALA A 4 -4.73 -1.94 -2.98
C ALA A 4 -4.30 -0.48 -2.82
N SER A 5 -3.47 0.00 -3.75
CA SER A 5 -2.98 1.37 -3.71
C SER A 5 -4.16 2.35 -3.63
N PRO A 6 -4.18 3.29 -2.67
CA PRO A 6 -5.23 4.31 -2.58
C PRO A 6 -5.12 5.32 -3.74
N ALA A 7 -4.10 5.20 -4.59
CA ALA A 7 -3.88 6.09 -5.71
C ALA A 7 -4.79 5.73 -6.90
N SER A 8 -5.43 6.75 -7.46
CA SER A 8 -6.19 6.71 -8.72
C SER A 8 -5.32 6.51 -9.98
N ARG A 9 -4.11 5.96 -9.83
CA ARG A 9 -3.08 5.83 -10.86
C ARG A 9 -3.11 4.48 -11.57
N ASP A 10 -3.86 3.51 -11.05
CA ASP A 10 -4.23 2.30 -11.80
C ASP A 10 -5.32 2.64 -12.83
N ARG A 11 -4.98 3.49 -13.80
CA ARG A 11 -5.79 3.68 -15.00
C ARG A 11 -5.37 2.63 -16.02
N ILE A 12 -6.35 2.01 -16.66
CA ILE A 12 -6.14 1.18 -17.86
C ILE A 12 -5.66 2.14 -18.96
N ALA A 13 -4.34 2.22 -19.16
CA ALA A 13 -3.75 2.92 -20.28
C ALA A 13 -3.42 1.89 -21.35
N PHE A 14 -3.75 2.17 -22.62
CA PHE A 14 -3.32 1.35 -23.74
C PHE A 14 -1.83 1.63 -24.00
N ARG A 15 -0.98 1.02 -23.17
CA ARG A 15 0.45 0.94 -23.44
C ARG A 15 0.64 -0.38 -24.19
N LEU A 16 1.31 -0.38 -25.32
CA LEU A 16 1.80 -1.59 -25.97
C LEU A 16 3.19 -1.25 -26.48
N GLN A 17 4.18 -2.08 -26.17
CA GLN A 17 5.53 -1.88 -26.69
C GLN A 17 5.54 -2.26 -28.18
N LEU A 18 6.26 -1.49 -29.02
CA LEU A 18 6.34 -1.78 -30.45
C LEU A 18 6.89 -3.19 -30.73
N ALA A 19 7.85 -3.66 -29.93
CA ALA A 19 8.38 -5.02 -30.02
C ALA A 19 7.32 -6.09 -29.70
N ASP A 20 6.49 -5.84 -28.68
CA ASP A 20 5.38 -6.73 -28.31
C ASP A 20 4.32 -6.80 -29.41
N ILE A 21 3.97 -5.66 -30.02
CA ILE A 21 3.04 -5.62 -31.16
C ILE A 21 3.63 -6.37 -32.33
N GLY A 22 4.90 -6.10 -32.69
CA GLY A 22 5.58 -6.77 -33.78
C GLY A 22 5.63 -8.29 -33.61
N TRP A 23 5.88 -8.77 -32.39
CA TRP A 23 5.84 -10.21 -32.11
C TRP A 23 4.43 -10.78 -32.13
N ALA A 24 3.45 -10.08 -31.55
CA ALA A 24 2.05 -10.50 -31.58
C ALA A 24 1.51 -10.60 -33.02
N THR A 25 1.98 -9.74 -33.93
CA THR A 25 1.65 -9.80 -35.35
C THR A 25 2.36 -10.92 -36.08
N ALA A 26 3.62 -11.19 -35.77
CA ALA A 26 4.41 -12.22 -36.46
C ALA A 26 4.09 -13.65 -35.98
N ALA A 27 3.82 -13.83 -34.68
CA ALA A 27 3.64 -15.14 -34.05
C ALA A 27 2.60 -16.06 -34.72
N PRO A 28 1.40 -15.62 -35.15
CA PRO A 28 0.46 -16.52 -35.80
C PRO A 28 0.92 -16.97 -37.20
N PHE A 29 1.65 -16.13 -37.93
CA PHE A 29 2.25 -16.50 -39.22
C PHE A 29 3.41 -17.47 -39.03
N ILE A 30 4.27 -17.23 -38.03
CA ILE A 30 5.35 -18.15 -37.66
C ILE A 30 4.78 -19.52 -37.27
N ALA A 31 3.68 -19.55 -36.51
CA ALA A 31 3.04 -20.81 -36.12
C ALA A 31 2.46 -21.58 -37.32
N LEU A 32 1.91 -20.89 -38.32
CA LEU A 32 1.47 -21.49 -39.57
C LEU A 32 2.65 -22.04 -40.37
N ALA A 33 3.72 -21.25 -40.53
CA ALA A 33 4.94 -21.65 -41.24
C ALA A 33 5.61 -22.87 -40.60
N LEU A 34 5.70 -22.89 -39.25
CA LEU A 34 6.29 -24.01 -38.51
C LEU A 34 5.44 -25.28 -38.58
N ARG A 35 4.12 -25.14 -38.71
CA ARG A 35 3.25 -26.31 -38.96
C ARG A 35 3.51 -26.82 -40.37
N ASP A 36 3.36 -25.96 -41.37
CA ASP A 36 3.46 -26.29 -42.79
C ASP A 36 3.61 -25.01 -43.62
N PRO A 37 4.80 -24.77 -44.22
CA PRO A 37 5.06 -23.58 -45.02
C PRO A 37 4.09 -23.38 -46.19
N GLN A 38 3.52 -24.45 -46.75
CA GLN A 38 2.59 -24.37 -47.88
C GLN A 38 1.28 -23.68 -47.53
N LEU A 39 0.93 -23.59 -46.24
CA LEU A 39 -0.25 -22.84 -45.78
C LEU A 39 -0.14 -21.32 -45.98
N LEU A 40 1.07 -20.83 -46.22
CA LEU A 40 1.36 -19.41 -46.48
C LEU A 40 1.60 -19.11 -47.95
N GLU A 41 1.45 -20.11 -48.83
CA GLU A 41 1.49 -19.85 -50.26
C GLU A 41 0.28 -18.99 -50.65
N ALA A 42 0.56 -17.90 -51.37
CA ALA A 42 -0.45 -16.97 -51.83
C ALA A 42 -1.30 -17.65 -52.90
N GLY A 43 -2.47 -18.16 -52.50
CA GLY A 43 -3.58 -18.39 -53.43
C GLY A 43 -4.08 -17.06 -54.01
N ASP A 44 -5.12 -17.10 -54.85
CA ASP A 44 -5.69 -15.90 -55.46
C ASP A 44 -6.36 -14.98 -54.41
N LEU A 45 -5.55 -14.07 -53.82
CA LEU A 45 -5.94 -13.10 -52.80
C LEU A 45 -6.95 -12.05 -53.30
N ALA A 46 -7.29 -12.07 -54.59
CA ALA A 46 -8.19 -11.10 -55.20
C ALA A 46 -9.67 -11.32 -54.87
N HIS A 47 -10.09 -12.55 -54.51
CA HIS A 47 -11.51 -12.90 -54.35
C HIS A 47 -11.91 -13.34 -52.93
N ASP A 48 -11.06 -14.05 -52.19
CA ASP A 48 -11.35 -14.48 -50.82
C ASP A 48 -10.08 -14.64 -49.97
N LEU A 49 -10.15 -14.22 -48.71
CA LEU A 49 -9.05 -14.42 -47.75
C LEU A 49 -8.95 -15.92 -47.37
N PRO A 50 -7.82 -16.60 -47.68
CA PRO A 50 -7.69 -18.02 -47.36
C PRO A 50 -7.77 -18.28 -45.86
N ALA A 51 -8.23 -19.47 -45.48
CA ALA A 51 -8.45 -19.84 -44.07
C ALA A 51 -7.24 -19.61 -43.14
N PRO A 52 -5.98 -19.89 -43.55
CA PRO A 52 -4.79 -19.59 -42.75
C PRO A 52 -4.63 -18.09 -42.44
N TYR A 53 -4.89 -17.21 -43.41
CA TYR A 53 -4.79 -15.76 -43.21
C TYR A 53 -5.92 -15.24 -42.31
N ARG A 54 -7.15 -15.75 -42.46
CA ARG A 54 -8.27 -15.41 -41.55
C ARG A 54 -7.95 -15.79 -40.11
N TYR A 55 -7.38 -16.97 -39.90
CA TYR A 55 -6.88 -17.40 -38.59
C TYR A 55 -5.82 -16.45 -38.04
N ALA A 56 -4.84 -16.06 -38.86
CA ALA A 56 -3.78 -15.17 -38.44
C ALA A 56 -4.31 -13.79 -38.03
N PHE A 57 -5.11 -13.12 -38.87
CA PHE A 57 -5.65 -11.79 -38.57
C PHE A 57 -6.54 -11.78 -37.32
N LEU A 58 -7.42 -12.77 -37.16
CA LEU A 58 -8.25 -12.88 -35.97
C LEU A 58 -7.39 -13.13 -34.71
N SER A 59 -6.38 -13.98 -34.83
CA SER A 59 -5.45 -14.28 -33.74
C SER A 59 -4.65 -13.05 -33.30
N ILE A 60 -4.25 -12.18 -34.24
CA ILE A 60 -3.62 -10.88 -33.93
C ILE A 60 -4.59 -10.02 -33.09
N ALA A 61 -5.84 -9.88 -33.54
CA ALA A 61 -6.84 -9.07 -32.85
C ALA A 61 -7.10 -9.58 -31.42
N CYS A 62 -7.32 -10.89 -31.25
CA CYS A 62 -7.49 -11.51 -29.93
C CYS A 62 -6.26 -11.33 -29.05
N THR A 63 -5.05 -11.47 -29.60
CA THR A 63 -3.80 -11.29 -28.85
C THR A 63 -3.65 -9.87 -28.34
N LEU A 64 -3.87 -8.86 -29.19
CA LEU A 64 -3.77 -7.46 -28.77
C LEU A 64 -4.81 -7.12 -27.68
N LEU A 65 -6.03 -7.65 -27.79
CA LEU A 65 -7.09 -7.47 -26.78
C LEU A 65 -6.73 -8.14 -25.44
N VAL A 66 -6.22 -9.38 -25.47
CA VAL A 66 -5.84 -10.10 -24.25
C VAL A 66 -4.60 -9.47 -23.62
N MET A 67 -3.60 -9.07 -24.41
CA MET A 67 -2.43 -8.34 -23.90
C MET A 67 -2.83 -7.03 -23.22
N TRP A 68 -3.82 -6.33 -23.79
CA TRP A 68 -4.40 -5.13 -23.17
C TRP A 68 -5.12 -5.46 -21.86
N GLY A 69 -5.98 -6.48 -21.84
CA GLY A 69 -6.72 -6.90 -20.65
C GLY A 69 -5.83 -7.38 -19.50
N PHE A 70 -4.78 -8.14 -19.81
CA PHE A 70 -3.78 -8.64 -18.84
C PHE A 70 -2.72 -7.59 -18.46
N ARG A 71 -2.73 -6.41 -19.10
CA ARG A 71 -1.78 -5.31 -18.84
C ARG A 71 -0.32 -5.75 -18.94
N LEU A 72 0.01 -6.60 -19.92
CA LEU A 72 1.37 -7.16 -20.11
C LEU A 72 2.44 -6.11 -20.41
N SER A 73 2.02 -4.94 -20.87
CA SER A 73 2.84 -3.79 -21.25
C SER A 73 3.11 -2.80 -20.12
N ASP A 74 2.39 -2.90 -19.00
CA ASP A 74 2.62 -2.04 -17.84
C ASP A 74 3.87 -2.44 -17.05
N ARG A 75 4.46 -3.59 -17.39
CA ARG A 75 5.65 -4.12 -16.75
C ARG A 75 6.89 -3.59 -17.44
N MET A 76 7.77 -2.95 -16.67
CA MET A 76 9.05 -2.46 -17.17
C MET A 76 9.93 -3.67 -17.56
N GLY A 77 10.25 -3.82 -18.84
CA GLY A 77 11.01 -4.97 -19.37
C GLY A 77 12.33 -5.24 -18.64
N GLN A 78 12.99 -4.17 -18.15
CA GLN A 78 14.21 -4.25 -17.35
C GLN A 78 14.07 -5.06 -16.04
N PHE A 79 12.86 -5.19 -15.48
CA PHE A 79 12.59 -5.89 -14.21
C PHE A 79 11.81 -7.20 -14.40
N PHE A 80 11.86 -7.80 -15.60
CA PHE A 80 11.13 -9.01 -15.92
C PHE A 80 11.43 -10.17 -14.94
N SER A 81 10.38 -10.67 -14.29
CA SER A 81 10.42 -11.70 -13.25
C SER A 81 9.75 -13.02 -13.68
N LEU A 82 9.98 -14.10 -12.93
CA LEU A 82 9.29 -15.40 -13.15
C LEU A 82 7.77 -15.27 -13.10
N ARG A 83 7.25 -14.39 -12.24
CA ARG A 83 5.81 -14.12 -12.17
C ARG A 83 5.32 -13.48 -13.46
N ASP A 84 6.11 -12.57 -14.03
CA ASP A 84 5.79 -11.94 -15.30
C ASP A 84 5.80 -12.96 -16.44
N ALA A 85 6.71 -13.93 -16.41
CA ALA A 85 6.72 -15.03 -17.37
C ALA A 85 5.44 -15.89 -17.27
N VAL A 86 5.00 -16.22 -16.05
CA VAL A 86 3.74 -16.96 -15.84
C VAL A 86 2.55 -16.17 -16.39
N ASP A 87 2.49 -14.87 -16.11
CA ASP A 87 1.39 -14.03 -16.59
C ASP A 87 1.41 -13.88 -18.13
N VAL A 88 2.59 -13.84 -18.75
CA VAL A 88 2.74 -13.92 -20.22
C VAL A 88 2.22 -15.25 -20.75
N CYS A 89 2.60 -16.39 -20.15
CA CYS A 89 2.11 -17.71 -20.58
C CYS A 89 0.58 -17.81 -20.46
N VAL A 90 0.00 -17.34 -19.35
CA VAL A 90 -1.45 -17.34 -19.14
C VAL A 90 -2.13 -16.45 -20.18
N ALA A 91 -1.62 -15.25 -20.41
CA ALA A 91 -2.17 -14.34 -21.41
C ALA A 91 -2.07 -14.92 -22.83
N SER A 92 -0.94 -15.53 -23.21
CA SER A 92 -0.79 -16.22 -24.49
C SER A 92 -1.80 -17.36 -24.63
N ALA A 93 -1.97 -18.20 -23.61
CA ALA A 93 -2.96 -19.28 -23.62
C ALA A 93 -4.39 -18.74 -23.76
N CYS A 94 -4.75 -17.68 -23.03
CA CYS A 94 -6.05 -17.03 -23.15
C CYS A 94 -6.28 -16.40 -24.53
N ALA A 95 -5.25 -15.79 -25.12
CA ALA A 95 -5.31 -15.20 -26.46
C ALA A 95 -5.64 -16.25 -27.53
N VAL A 96 -4.93 -17.38 -27.50
CA VAL A 96 -5.14 -18.47 -28.45
C VAL A 96 -6.46 -19.20 -28.20
N ALA A 97 -6.84 -19.42 -26.93
CA ALA A 97 -8.13 -20.01 -26.61
C ALA A 97 -9.28 -19.11 -27.12
N SER A 98 -9.16 -17.79 -26.94
CA SER A 98 -10.14 -16.82 -27.43
C SER A 98 -10.22 -16.84 -28.96
N SER A 99 -9.09 -16.80 -29.67
CA SER A 99 -9.09 -16.85 -31.14
C SER A 99 -9.64 -18.18 -31.67
N SER A 100 -9.32 -19.30 -31.00
CA SER A 100 -9.82 -20.63 -31.35
C SER A 100 -11.33 -20.76 -31.14
N VAL A 101 -11.87 -20.24 -30.03
CA VAL A 101 -13.32 -20.25 -29.75
C VAL A 101 -14.07 -19.39 -30.77
N VAL A 102 -13.58 -18.19 -31.06
CA VAL A 102 -14.21 -17.30 -32.04
C VAL A 102 -14.18 -17.95 -33.43
N LEU A 103 -13.03 -18.49 -33.86
CA LEU A 103 -12.92 -19.10 -35.18
C LEU A 103 -13.69 -20.42 -35.29
N PHE A 104 -13.76 -21.21 -34.21
CA PHE A 104 -14.63 -22.40 -34.18
C PHE A 104 -16.11 -22.01 -34.33
N THR A 105 -16.53 -20.92 -33.70
CA THR A 105 -17.91 -20.43 -33.80
C THR A 105 -18.24 -19.92 -35.20
N LEU A 106 -17.30 -19.22 -35.85
CA LEU A 106 -17.51 -18.61 -37.15
C LEU A 106 -17.33 -19.58 -38.32
N THR A 107 -16.30 -20.43 -38.28
CA THR A 107 -15.88 -21.26 -39.42
C THR A 107 -15.55 -22.70 -39.04
N ARG A 108 -15.86 -23.13 -37.80
CA ARG A 108 -15.51 -24.45 -37.27
C ARG A 108 -14.02 -24.81 -37.39
N LEU A 109 -13.13 -23.81 -37.44
CA LEU A 109 -11.68 -24.00 -37.68
C LEU A 109 -11.36 -24.74 -39.00
N GLU A 110 -12.26 -24.68 -39.97
CA GLU A 110 -12.05 -25.33 -41.27
C GLU A 110 -10.86 -24.71 -42.02
N GLY A 111 -10.04 -25.58 -42.63
CA GLY A 111 -8.81 -25.16 -43.32
C GLY A 111 -7.64 -24.79 -42.40
N VAL A 112 -7.77 -24.96 -41.07
CA VAL A 112 -6.68 -24.75 -40.11
C VAL A 112 -6.34 -26.06 -39.41
N PRO A 113 -5.06 -26.49 -39.41
CA PRO A 113 -4.63 -27.69 -38.71
C PRO A 113 -4.84 -27.58 -37.19
N ARG A 114 -5.29 -28.67 -36.57
CA ARG A 114 -5.58 -28.71 -35.12
C ARG A 114 -4.36 -28.49 -34.23
N SER A 115 -3.15 -28.71 -34.75
CA SER A 115 -1.89 -28.44 -34.04
C SER A 115 -1.46 -26.96 -34.10
N THR A 116 -1.99 -26.16 -35.03
CA THR A 116 -1.60 -24.75 -35.21
C THR A 116 -1.85 -23.90 -33.97
N PRO A 117 -3.01 -23.99 -33.25
CA PRO A 117 -3.20 -23.28 -31.99
C PRO A 117 -2.17 -23.65 -30.91
N LEU A 118 -1.79 -24.93 -30.80
CA LEU A 118 -0.80 -25.38 -29.82
C LEU A 118 0.58 -24.77 -30.12
N ILE A 119 1.01 -24.83 -31.38
CA ILE A 119 2.26 -24.21 -31.85
C ILE A 119 2.22 -22.70 -31.62
N TYR A 120 1.07 -22.07 -31.87
CA TYR A 120 0.89 -20.64 -31.71
C TYR A 120 1.07 -20.17 -30.26
N VAL A 121 0.49 -20.86 -29.27
CA VAL A 121 0.70 -20.52 -27.84
C VAL A 121 2.19 -20.55 -27.50
N LEU A 122 2.90 -21.58 -27.95
CA LEU A 122 4.33 -21.76 -27.66
C LEU A 122 5.17 -20.65 -28.29
N VAL A 123 4.96 -20.35 -29.57
CA VAL A 123 5.68 -19.28 -30.29
C VAL A 123 5.41 -17.91 -29.69
N LEU A 124 4.14 -17.61 -29.38
CA LEU A 124 3.74 -16.34 -28.79
C LEU A 124 4.38 -16.14 -27.41
N ALA A 125 4.26 -17.13 -26.52
CA ALA A 125 4.81 -17.07 -25.17
C ALA A 125 6.34 -16.99 -25.20
N ALA A 126 7.00 -17.85 -25.98
CA ALA A 126 8.45 -17.92 -26.06
C ALA A 126 9.06 -16.59 -26.52
N GLY A 127 8.53 -15.96 -27.57
CA GLY A 127 9.09 -14.70 -28.04
C GLY A 127 8.76 -13.49 -27.16
N LEU A 128 7.57 -13.44 -26.55
CA LEU A 128 7.27 -12.37 -25.57
C LEU A 128 8.18 -12.46 -24.33
N ILE A 129 8.52 -13.68 -23.90
CA ILE A 129 9.51 -13.93 -22.83
C ILE A 129 10.92 -13.59 -23.31
N ALA A 130 11.30 -13.98 -24.52
CA ALA A 130 12.63 -13.72 -25.08
C ALA A 130 12.90 -12.23 -25.25
N ILE A 131 11.95 -11.46 -25.79
CA ILE A 131 12.05 -10.00 -25.93
C ILE A 131 12.31 -9.36 -24.55
N ARG A 132 11.54 -9.75 -23.53
CA ARG A 132 11.71 -9.25 -22.16
C ARG A 132 13.03 -9.69 -21.54
N GLY A 133 13.44 -10.95 -21.74
CA GLY A 133 14.74 -11.47 -21.30
C GLY A 133 15.91 -10.71 -21.93
N MET A 134 15.87 -10.46 -23.24
CA MET A 134 16.88 -9.69 -23.96
C MET A 134 16.95 -8.24 -23.46
N THR A 135 15.80 -7.56 -23.28
CA THR A 135 15.81 -6.21 -22.71
C THR A 135 16.40 -6.18 -21.30
N ARG A 136 16.12 -7.19 -20.47
CA ARG A 136 16.71 -7.34 -19.13
C ARG A 136 18.22 -7.57 -19.18
N LEU A 137 18.71 -8.41 -20.08
CA LEU A 137 20.15 -8.67 -20.24
C LEU A 137 20.89 -7.43 -20.75
N HIS A 138 20.35 -6.77 -21.78
CA HIS A 138 20.93 -5.54 -22.33
C HIS A 138 21.01 -4.43 -21.28
N HIS A 139 19.93 -4.20 -20.52
CA HIS A 139 19.96 -3.24 -19.41
C HIS A 139 20.98 -3.63 -18.33
N ARG A 140 21.11 -4.92 -17.99
CA ARG A 140 22.11 -5.38 -17.02
C ARG A 140 23.54 -5.08 -17.48
N GLU A 141 23.84 -5.25 -18.76
CA GLU A 141 25.17 -4.97 -19.33
C GLU A 141 25.49 -3.48 -19.37
N VAL A 142 24.53 -2.64 -19.80
CA VAL A 142 24.69 -1.18 -19.84
C VAL A 142 24.90 -0.63 -18.44
N TRP A 143 24.06 -1.05 -17.48
CA TRP A 143 24.15 -0.59 -16.09
C TRP A 143 25.45 -1.05 -15.42
N ARG A 144 25.94 -2.27 -15.73
CA ARG A 144 27.24 -2.75 -15.25
C ARG A 144 28.40 -1.86 -15.71
N ARG A 145 28.39 -1.44 -16.98
CA ARG A 145 29.41 -0.54 -17.55
C ARG A 145 29.37 0.85 -16.93
N GLU A 146 28.17 1.39 -16.70
CA GLU A 146 28.00 2.70 -16.06
C GLU A 146 28.49 2.70 -14.60
N LEU A 147 28.23 1.63 -13.83
CA LEU A 147 28.81 1.49 -12.50
C LEU A 147 30.33 1.37 -12.54
N GLU A 148 30.88 0.59 -13.47
CA GLU A 148 32.34 0.46 -13.59
C GLU A 148 33.04 1.81 -13.85
N THR A 149 32.35 2.79 -14.47
CA THR A 149 32.87 4.15 -14.68
C THR A 149 32.70 5.11 -13.50
N ASP A 150 31.65 4.98 -12.67
CA ASP A 150 31.39 5.88 -11.53
C ASP A 150 32.18 5.48 -10.24
N ILE A 151 32.73 4.25 -10.17
CA ILE A 151 33.41 3.71 -8.97
C ILE A 151 34.94 3.95 -9.02
N ALA A 152 35.36 5.17 -9.33
CA ALA A 152 36.77 5.59 -9.41
C ALA A 152 37.21 6.47 -8.22
N ASP A 153 36.61 6.29 -7.03
CA ASP A 153 37.06 6.96 -5.80
C ASP A 153 38.08 6.08 -5.04
N PRO A 154 39.36 6.48 -4.94
CA PRO A 154 40.39 5.74 -4.22
C PRO A 154 40.22 5.71 -2.69
N SER A 155 39.27 6.46 -2.14
CA SER A 155 39.10 6.63 -0.68
C SER A 155 38.25 5.54 -0.01
N VAL A 156 37.64 4.63 -0.78
CA VAL A 156 36.69 3.65 -0.23
C VAL A 156 37.36 2.28 -0.07
N ALA A 157 37.58 1.87 1.19
CA ALA A 157 38.11 0.55 1.53
C ALA A 157 37.05 -0.55 1.32
N LEU A 158 37.48 -1.69 0.77
CA LEU A 158 36.64 -2.87 0.57
C LEU A 158 36.39 -3.57 1.90
N ARG A 159 35.12 -3.66 2.32
CA ARG A 159 34.71 -4.42 3.50
C ARG A 159 34.45 -5.89 3.14
N ARG A 160 35.15 -6.82 3.76
CA ARG A 160 34.93 -8.26 3.60
C ARG A 160 34.06 -8.80 4.74
N VAL A 161 33.03 -9.55 4.38
CA VAL A 161 31.99 -9.97 5.32
C VAL A 161 31.73 -11.46 5.19
N ILE A 162 31.52 -12.13 6.32
CA ILE A 162 30.94 -13.47 6.37
C ILE A 162 29.47 -13.37 6.79
N LEU A 163 28.60 -14.10 6.11
CA LEU A 163 27.17 -14.15 6.41
C LEU A 163 26.82 -15.43 7.18
N ILE A 164 26.12 -15.32 8.31
CA ILE A 164 25.62 -16.44 9.09
C ILE A 164 24.10 -16.52 8.99
N GLY A 165 23.61 -17.68 8.54
CA GLY A 165 22.20 -17.96 8.27
C GLY A 165 21.81 -17.54 6.84
N VAL A 166 21.38 -18.51 6.04
CA VAL A 166 20.90 -18.28 4.68
C VAL A 166 19.39 -18.42 4.63
N ASP A 167 18.71 -17.28 4.72
CA ASP A 167 17.25 -17.20 4.62
C ASP A 167 16.83 -16.41 3.36
N ARG A 168 15.52 -16.17 3.21
CA ARG A 168 15.02 -15.39 2.07
C ARG A 168 15.56 -13.97 2.09
N PHE A 169 15.66 -13.36 3.27
CA PHE A 169 16.17 -12.00 3.42
C PHE A 169 17.65 -11.91 3.04
N ALA A 170 18.49 -12.80 3.56
CA ALA A 170 19.90 -12.91 3.23
C ALA A 170 20.12 -13.11 1.72
N SER A 171 19.30 -13.94 1.06
CA SER A 171 19.37 -14.14 -0.39
C SER A 171 19.09 -12.86 -1.21
N VAL A 172 18.24 -11.96 -0.68
CA VAL A 172 17.94 -10.66 -1.29
C VAL A 172 19.06 -9.67 -0.98
N ALA A 173 19.58 -9.66 0.24
CA ALA A 173 20.70 -8.84 0.65
C ALA A 173 21.97 -9.12 -0.19
N ILE A 174 22.32 -10.38 -0.41
CA ILE A 174 23.46 -10.76 -1.28
C ILE A 174 23.30 -10.14 -2.67
N LYS A 175 22.10 -10.24 -3.26
CA LYS A 175 21.80 -9.64 -4.57
C LYS A 175 21.85 -8.12 -4.56
N LEU A 176 21.42 -7.50 -3.47
CA LEU A 176 21.46 -6.04 -3.32
C LEU A 176 22.90 -5.55 -3.27
N ILE A 177 23.77 -6.22 -2.51
CA ILE A 177 25.19 -5.87 -2.34
C ILE A 177 25.95 -6.10 -3.63
N ASP A 178 25.75 -7.25 -4.29
CA ASP A 178 26.34 -7.55 -5.61
C ASP A 178 25.92 -6.51 -6.67
N TYR A 179 24.70 -6.01 -6.58
CA TYR A 179 24.18 -4.99 -7.51
C TYR A 179 24.69 -3.57 -7.18
N GLN A 180 24.77 -3.19 -5.91
CA GLN A 180 24.95 -1.80 -5.51
C GLN A 180 26.37 -1.45 -5.00
N LEU A 181 27.12 -2.44 -4.52
CA LEU A 181 28.33 -2.25 -3.72
C LEU A 181 29.51 -3.20 -4.07
N PRO A 182 29.76 -3.60 -5.34
CA PRO A 182 30.76 -4.62 -5.65
C PRO A 182 32.21 -4.26 -5.25
N ARG A 183 32.51 -2.99 -4.92
CA ARG A 183 33.82 -2.53 -4.43
C ARG A 183 33.87 -2.09 -2.96
N THR A 184 32.74 -1.97 -2.27
CA THR A 184 32.71 -1.48 -0.88
C THR A 184 32.32 -2.56 0.11
N THR A 185 31.60 -3.60 -0.32
CA THR A 185 31.26 -4.74 0.52
C THR A 185 31.26 -6.01 -0.30
N GLN A 186 32.06 -6.99 0.13
CA GLN A 186 32.15 -8.30 -0.47
C GLN A 186 31.74 -9.35 0.56
N ILE A 187 30.69 -10.10 0.25
CA ILE A 187 30.35 -11.30 1.01
C ILE A 187 31.25 -12.42 0.52
N VAL A 188 32.22 -12.81 1.37
CA VAL A 188 33.26 -13.78 1.04
C VAL A 188 32.71 -15.20 1.12
N ALA A 189 31.96 -15.48 2.18
CA ALA A 189 31.40 -16.81 2.47
C ALA A 189 30.11 -16.71 3.28
N ALA A 190 29.37 -17.81 3.32
CA ALA A 190 28.22 -17.98 4.18
C ALA A 190 28.36 -19.24 5.07
N LEU A 191 27.75 -19.21 6.26
CA LEU A 191 27.60 -20.36 7.15
C LEU A 191 26.12 -20.58 7.42
N ASP A 192 25.67 -21.82 7.55
CA ASP A 192 24.26 -22.14 7.79
C ASP A 192 24.12 -23.32 8.74
N ALA A 193 23.19 -23.25 9.69
CA ALA A 193 22.99 -24.29 10.70
C ALA A 193 22.48 -25.62 10.11
N ARG A 194 21.97 -25.62 8.88
CA ARG A 194 21.51 -26.84 8.20
C ARG A 194 22.70 -27.52 7.49
N PRO A 195 23.14 -28.72 7.92
CA PRO A 195 24.30 -29.38 7.32
C PRO A 195 24.13 -29.67 5.82
N SER A 196 22.89 -29.91 5.36
CA SER A 196 22.57 -30.14 3.94
C SER A 196 22.88 -28.96 3.01
N PHE A 197 23.14 -27.77 3.56
CA PHE A 197 23.43 -26.56 2.80
C PHE A 197 24.93 -26.34 2.59
N VAL A 198 25.78 -26.95 3.42
CA VAL A 198 27.24 -26.86 3.28
C VAL A 198 27.67 -27.39 1.91
N GLY A 199 28.56 -26.67 1.23
CA GLY A 199 29.01 -26.93 -0.15
C GLY A 199 28.07 -26.38 -1.25
N ARG A 200 26.88 -25.87 -0.91
CA ARG A 200 25.98 -25.21 -1.87
C ARG A 200 26.32 -23.72 -2.00
N LYS A 201 25.69 -23.06 -2.99
CA LYS A 201 25.84 -21.62 -3.23
C LYS A 201 24.50 -20.88 -3.17
N VAL A 202 24.53 -19.66 -2.67
CA VAL A 202 23.41 -18.70 -2.65
C VAL A 202 23.88 -17.38 -3.24
N GLY A 203 23.26 -16.94 -4.34
CA GLY A 203 23.62 -15.68 -4.98
C GLY A 203 25.10 -15.58 -5.39
N GLY A 204 25.77 -16.71 -5.66
CA GLY A 204 27.20 -16.77 -5.98
C GLY A 204 28.12 -17.03 -4.79
N VAL A 205 27.66 -16.82 -3.56
CA VAL A 205 28.40 -17.03 -2.30
C VAL A 205 28.33 -18.50 -1.88
N SER A 206 29.46 -19.12 -1.54
CA SER A 206 29.53 -20.50 -1.05
C SER A 206 29.18 -20.60 0.42
N ILE A 207 28.43 -21.65 0.78
CA ILE A 207 28.16 -22.02 2.17
C ILE A 207 29.26 -22.98 2.61
N VAL A 208 30.17 -22.51 3.46
CA VAL A 208 31.46 -23.20 3.71
C VAL A 208 31.45 -24.08 4.95
N ALA A 209 30.70 -23.71 6.00
CA ALA A 209 30.70 -24.43 7.26
C ALA A 209 29.39 -24.22 8.06
N LEU A 210 29.30 -24.90 9.21
CA LEU A 210 28.27 -24.67 10.21
C LEU A 210 28.64 -23.44 11.07
N PRO A 211 27.66 -22.67 11.59
CA PRO A 211 27.95 -21.45 12.36
C PRO A 211 28.85 -21.67 13.58
N GLN A 212 28.78 -22.85 14.20
CA GLN A 212 29.63 -23.24 15.33
C GLN A 212 31.14 -23.26 15.00
N ASP A 213 31.48 -23.41 13.72
CA ASP A 213 32.86 -23.49 13.23
C ASP A 213 33.39 -22.13 12.72
N ILE A 214 32.67 -21.02 12.99
CA ILE A 214 33.03 -19.67 12.51
C ILE A 214 34.46 -19.26 12.87
N GLY A 215 34.95 -19.62 14.06
CA GLY A 215 36.31 -19.32 14.47
C GLY A 215 37.36 -19.97 13.57
N ALA A 216 37.17 -21.25 13.23
CA ALA A 216 38.07 -21.97 12.33
C ALA A 216 38.03 -21.39 10.92
N VAL A 217 36.83 -21.00 10.44
CA VAL A 217 36.66 -20.34 9.15
C VAL A 217 37.39 -18.99 9.13
N LEU A 218 37.21 -18.15 10.15
CA LEU A 218 37.89 -16.85 10.25
C LEU A 218 39.42 -17.01 10.23
N ASP A 219 39.95 -18.00 10.94
CA ASP A 219 41.39 -18.30 10.97
C ASP A 219 41.88 -18.78 9.59
N GLU A 220 41.17 -19.70 8.95
CA GLU A 220 41.50 -20.21 7.60
C GLU A 220 41.54 -19.08 6.56
N TYR A 221 40.54 -18.19 6.57
CA TYR A 221 40.51 -17.04 5.66
C TYR A 221 41.65 -16.07 5.94
N ALA A 222 41.99 -15.81 7.21
CA ALA A 222 43.12 -14.96 7.59
C ALA A 222 44.47 -15.55 7.15
N GLU A 223 44.68 -16.87 7.31
CA GLU A 223 45.87 -17.58 6.81
C GLU A 223 46.03 -17.45 5.29
N HIS A 224 44.92 -17.41 4.56
CA HIS A 224 44.89 -17.15 3.12
C HIS A 224 44.98 -15.67 2.72
N GLY A 225 45.23 -14.76 3.68
CA GLY A 225 45.36 -13.32 3.44
C GLY A 225 44.04 -12.60 3.20
N VAL A 226 42.92 -13.23 3.54
CA VAL A 226 41.57 -12.67 3.42
C VAL A 226 41.09 -12.25 4.80
N GLU A 227 41.47 -11.04 5.21
CA GLU A 227 40.95 -10.42 6.44
C GLU A 227 39.45 -10.14 6.32
N ILE A 228 38.66 -10.67 7.26
CA ILE A 228 37.22 -10.46 7.37
C ILE A 228 36.96 -9.31 8.34
N ASP A 229 36.30 -8.25 7.89
CA ASP A 229 36.03 -7.07 8.70
C ASP A 229 34.84 -7.28 9.64
N GLU A 230 33.79 -7.98 9.18
CA GLU A 230 32.56 -8.19 9.94
C GLU A 230 31.89 -9.54 9.68
N VAL A 231 31.06 -9.93 10.64
CA VAL A 231 30.16 -11.08 10.53
C VAL A 231 28.72 -10.61 10.58
N TRP A 232 27.94 -10.90 9.54
CA TRP A 232 26.54 -10.51 9.44
C TRP A 232 25.61 -11.65 9.81
N LEU A 233 24.63 -11.37 10.66
CA LEU A 233 23.68 -12.36 11.18
C LEU A 233 22.31 -12.21 10.53
N ALA A 234 21.77 -13.27 9.93
CA ALA A 234 20.39 -13.30 9.45
C ALA A 234 19.37 -13.34 10.60
N ASP A 235 18.20 -12.73 10.39
CA ASP A 235 17.11 -12.66 11.39
C ASP A 235 16.21 -13.92 11.34
N ASP A 236 16.83 -15.10 11.41
CA ASP A 236 16.13 -16.39 11.45
C ASP A 236 16.36 -17.07 12.80
N LYS A 237 15.44 -16.83 13.74
CA LYS A 237 15.50 -17.37 15.11
C LYS A 237 15.32 -18.89 15.16
N GLU A 238 14.74 -19.50 14.12
CA GLU A 238 14.59 -20.96 14.06
C GLU A 238 15.91 -21.62 13.61
N ALA A 239 16.60 -21.00 12.64
CA ALA A 239 17.90 -21.49 12.17
C ALA A 239 19.08 -21.07 13.08
N LEU A 240 18.95 -19.97 13.83
CA LEU A 240 19.99 -19.45 14.74
C LEU A 240 19.43 -19.33 16.17
N PRO A 241 19.47 -20.41 16.97
CA PRO A 241 19.07 -20.38 18.38
C PRO A 241 19.94 -19.41 19.20
N ALA A 242 19.38 -18.89 20.30
CA ALA A 242 20.07 -17.92 21.15
C ALA A 242 21.40 -18.43 21.71
N GLU A 243 21.51 -19.73 22.04
CA GLU A 243 22.77 -20.31 22.52
C GLU A 243 23.85 -20.34 21.42
N LEU A 244 23.48 -20.75 20.20
CA LEU A 244 24.40 -20.75 19.06
C LEU A 244 24.87 -19.32 18.72
N LEU A 245 23.99 -18.32 18.83
CA LEU A 245 24.36 -16.92 18.62
C LEU A 245 25.35 -16.41 19.67
N LYS A 246 25.23 -16.83 20.93
CA LYS A 246 26.21 -16.51 21.98
C LYS A 246 27.56 -17.14 21.67
N ASP A 247 27.58 -18.40 21.26
CA ASP A 247 28.82 -19.10 20.91
C ASP A 247 29.51 -18.45 19.71
N VAL A 248 28.76 -18.13 18.67
CA VAL A 248 29.25 -17.39 17.49
C VAL A 248 29.79 -16.02 17.89
N ALA A 249 29.04 -15.25 18.68
CA ALA A 249 29.48 -13.93 19.14
C ALA A 249 30.78 -14.02 19.95
N ALA A 250 30.88 -14.98 20.87
CA ALA A 250 32.10 -15.19 21.66
C ALA A 250 33.31 -15.54 20.79
N GLN A 251 33.14 -16.38 19.75
CA GLN A 251 34.22 -16.72 18.82
C GLN A 251 34.67 -15.54 17.95
N CYS A 252 33.74 -14.65 17.57
CA CYS A 252 34.00 -13.42 16.83
C CYS A 252 34.68 -12.37 17.72
N ASP A 253 34.19 -12.17 18.95
CA ASP A 253 34.75 -11.24 19.94
C ASP A 253 36.20 -11.62 20.29
N ALA A 254 36.48 -12.92 20.46
CA ALA A 254 37.83 -13.43 20.69
C ALA A 254 38.82 -13.08 19.56
N ARG A 255 38.32 -12.80 18.36
CA ARG A 255 39.08 -12.40 17.16
C ARG A 255 38.90 -10.93 16.81
N GLY A 256 38.24 -10.15 17.66
CA GLY A 256 37.99 -8.73 17.46
C GLY A 256 37.10 -8.42 16.25
N ARG A 257 36.13 -9.28 15.93
CA ARG A 257 35.21 -9.11 14.79
C ARG A 257 33.80 -8.81 15.27
N ASP A 258 33.22 -7.74 14.76
CA ASP A 258 31.86 -7.34 15.12
C ASP A 258 30.82 -8.27 14.46
N CYS A 259 29.85 -8.71 15.27
CA CYS A 259 28.66 -9.41 14.81
C CYS A 259 27.49 -8.43 14.67
N VAL A 260 27.03 -8.19 13.44
CA VAL A 260 26.00 -7.19 13.15
C VAL A 260 24.78 -7.88 12.52
N PRO A 261 23.55 -7.60 12.97
CA PRO A 261 22.36 -8.05 12.26
C PRO A 261 22.34 -7.52 10.83
N ILE A 262 22.07 -8.37 9.85
CA ILE A 262 22.09 -7.98 8.43
C ILE A 262 21.14 -6.81 8.12
N ALA A 263 20.02 -6.69 8.84
CA ALA A 263 19.10 -5.57 8.70
C ALA A 263 19.72 -4.25 9.20
N GLU A 264 20.53 -4.28 10.25
CA GLU A 264 21.23 -3.11 10.76
C GLU A 264 22.39 -2.73 9.85
N ALA A 265 23.18 -3.70 9.38
CA ALA A 265 24.26 -3.49 8.42
C ALA A 265 23.76 -2.82 7.12
N LEU A 266 22.54 -3.12 6.69
CA LEU A 266 21.88 -2.51 5.53
C LEU A 266 21.09 -1.23 5.86
N ASN A 267 21.17 -0.71 7.09
CA ASN A 267 20.41 0.46 7.57
C ASN A 267 18.88 0.33 7.42
N LEU A 268 18.35 -0.89 7.59
CA LEU A 268 16.92 -1.22 7.50
C LEU A 268 16.21 -1.24 8.86
N ALA A 269 16.90 -0.82 9.93
CA ALA A 269 16.31 -0.75 11.27
C ALA A 269 15.00 0.07 11.25
N PRO A 270 13.93 -0.38 11.95
CA PRO A 270 12.67 0.35 12.01
C PRO A 270 12.96 1.77 12.48
N ARG A 271 12.57 2.76 11.67
CA ARG A 271 12.66 4.17 12.06
C ARG A 271 11.87 4.29 13.37
N GLN A 272 12.55 4.60 14.48
CA GLN A 272 11.90 4.73 15.78
C GLN A 272 10.69 5.65 15.60
N ALA A 273 9.50 5.14 15.92
CA ALA A 273 8.29 5.93 15.86
C ALA A 273 8.55 7.16 16.73
N ARG A 274 8.45 8.35 16.13
CA ARG A 274 8.54 9.61 16.89
C ARG A 274 7.53 9.47 18.03
N PRO A 275 7.92 9.61 19.31
CA PRO A 275 6.99 9.43 20.42
C PRO A 275 5.82 10.37 20.20
N GLU A 276 4.69 9.80 19.79
CA GLU A 276 3.48 10.56 19.57
C GLU A 276 2.93 10.89 20.96
N THR A 277 2.69 12.17 21.24
CA THR A 277 1.93 12.56 22.43
C THR A 277 0.65 11.73 22.45
N PRO A 278 0.37 10.93 23.49
CA PRO A 278 -0.83 10.13 23.54
C PRO A 278 -2.05 11.04 23.37
N LEU A 279 -2.74 10.91 22.23
CA LEU A 279 -4.01 11.59 21.98
C LEU A 279 -5.12 11.01 22.86
N GLY A 280 -4.89 9.82 23.44
CA GLY A 280 -5.78 9.09 24.32
C GLY A 280 -5.33 9.06 25.79
N GLY A 281 -6.29 8.84 26.66
CA GLY A 281 -6.16 8.76 28.11
C GLY A 281 -7.51 9.09 28.75
N PRO A 282 -7.79 8.64 29.99
CA PRO A 282 -8.99 9.07 30.69
C PRO A 282 -9.00 10.61 30.74
N PRO A 283 -10.11 11.25 30.38
CA PRO A 283 -10.22 12.70 30.56
C PRO A 283 -9.98 13.04 32.03
N ASP A 284 -9.31 14.16 32.32
CA ASP A 284 -9.00 14.59 33.69
C ASP A 284 -10.24 14.46 34.57
N GLY A 285 -10.11 13.84 35.75
CA GLY A 285 -11.13 13.14 36.58
C GLY A 285 -12.44 13.85 36.96
N ARG A 286 -13.09 14.50 35.99
CA ARG A 286 -14.37 15.22 36.06
C ARG A 286 -15.25 15.00 34.82
N PHE A 287 -14.90 14.05 33.94
CA PHE A 287 -15.66 13.83 32.71
C PHE A 287 -16.19 12.41 32.63
N ASP A 288 -17.34 12.20 33.29
CA ASP A 288 -18.07 10.95 33.22
C ASP A 288 -19.00 10.92 32.00
N THR A 289 -19.01 9.78 31.31
CA THR A 289 -19.94 9.49 30.21
C THR A 289 -21.20 8.82 30.77
N PRO A 290 -22.41 9.20 30.33
CA PRO A 290 -23.65 8.54 30.76
C PRO A 290 -23.67 7.02 30.52
N ASP A 291 -24.35 6.27 31.39
CA ASP A 291 -24.54 4.80 31.27
C ASP A 291 -25.16 4.36 29.94
N TYR A 292 -25.87 5.29 29.29
CA TYR A 292 -26.40 5.13 27.93
C TYR A 292 -25.37 4.54 26.96
N PHE A 293 -24.10 4.93 27.05
CA PHE A 293 -23.04 4.43 26.17
C PHE A 293 -22.78 2.92 26.31
N GLY A 294 -23.12 2.31 27.45
CA GLY A 294 -23.05 0.85 27.65
C GLY A 294 -24.03 0.09 26.75
N SER A 295 -25.28 0.57 26.65
CA SER A 295 -26.30 -0.01 25.77
C SER A 295 -26.22 0.45 24.31
N LYS A 296 -25.59 1.62 24.07
CA LYS A 296 -25.50 2.25 22.75
C LYS A 296 -24.91 1.35 21.67
N ARG A 297 -23.96 0.48 22.04
CA ARG A 297 -23.35 -0.45 21.08
C ARG A 297 -24.36 -1.41 20.45
N VAL A 298 -25.29 -1.93 21.24
CA VAL A 298 -26.34 -2.84 20.76
C VAL A 298 -27.30 -2.08 19.83
N ILE A 299 -27.69 -0.88 20.23
CA ILE A 299 -28.54 0.01 19.43
C ILE A 299 -27.90 0.31 18.07
N ASP A 300 -26.62 0.69 18.05
CA ASP A 300 -25.89 0.99 16.81
C ASP A 300 -25.83 -0.23 15.88
N LEU A 301 -25.62 -1.43 16.41
CA LEU A 301 -25.57 -2.66 15.62
C LEU A 301 -26.93 -3.01 15.02
N LEU A 302 -28.00 -2.96 15.81
CA LEU A 302 -29.36 -3.23 15.32
C LEU A 302 -29.80 -2.20 14.27
N ALA A 303 -29.59 -0.92 14.55
CA ALA A 303 -29.95 0.17 13.65
C ALA A 303 -29.11 0.14 12.35
N THR A 304 -27.80 -0.15 12.44
CA THR A 304 -26.94 -0.28 11.25
C THR A 304 -27.32 -1.49 10.41
N SER A 305 -27.66 -2.61 11.05
CA SER A 305 -28.09 -3.83 10.34
C SER A 305 -29.39 -3.58 9.56
N LEU A 306 -30.34 -2.86 10.15
CA LEU A 306 -31.55 -2.44 9.44
C LEU A 306 -31.23 -1.45 8.30
N LEU A 307 -30.36 -0.47 8.55
CA LEU A 307 -29.97 0.53 7.55
C LEU A 307 -29.25 -0.11 6.36
N LEU A 308 -28.46 -1.17 6.57
CA LEU A 308 -27.76 -1.89 5.51
C LEU A 308 -28.71 -2.44 4.44
N VAL A 309 -29.93 -2.86 4.80
CA VAL A 309 -30.93 -3.37 3.84
C VAL A 309 -31.18 -2.35 2.73
N PHE A 310 -31.26 -1.06 3.08
CA PHE A 310 -31.46 0.03 2.13
C PHE A 310 -30.14 0.62 1.60
N ALA A 311 -29.09 0.59 2.41
CA ALA A 311 -27.81 1.17 2.06
C ALA A 311 -27.05 0.33 1.02
N VAL A 312 -27.18 -1.00 1.01
CA VAL A 312 -26.50 -1.89 0.05
C VAL A 312 -26.93 -1.63 -1.41
N PRO A 313 -28.23 -1.64 -1.78
CA PRO A 313 -28.64 -1.33 -3.15
C PRO A 313 -28.24 0.10 -3.56
N THR A 314 -28.37 1.06 -2.64
CA THR A 314 -27.94 2.45 -2.86
C THR A 314 -26.43 2.55 -3.09
N ALA A 315 -25.63 1.83 -2.28
CA ALA A 315 -24.18 1.78 -2.39
C ALA A 315 -23.75 1.20 -3.74
N LEU A 316 -24.44 0.17 -4.26
CA LEU A 316 -24.15 -0.41 -5.56
C LEU A 316 -24.40 0.60 -6.70
N ILE A 317 -25.52 1.31 -6.67
CA ILE A 317 -25.85 2.36 -7.65
C ILE A 317 -24.77 3.47 -7.61
N VAL A 318 -24.41 3.94 -6.42
CA VAL A 318 -23.37 4.96 -6.23
C VAL A 318 -22.01 4.46 -6.70
N ALA A 319 -21.67 3.20 -6.41
CA ALA A 319 -20.42 2.57 -6.85
C ALA A 319 -20.32 2.53 -8.39
N CYS A 320 -21.39 2.14 -9.08
CA CYS A 320 -21.48 2.16 -10.54
C CYS A 320 -21.34 3.58 -11.09
N ALA A 321 -22.07 4.56 -10.52
CA ALA A 321 -22.00 5.95 -10.94
C ALA A 321 -20.57 6.53 -10.81
N ILE A 322 -19.87 6.20 -9.72
CA ILE A 322 -18.48 6.60 -9.49
C ILE A 322 -17.53 5.91 -10.46
N LEU A 323 -17.72 4.62 -10.72
CA LEU A 323 -16.89 3.87 -11.66
C LEU A 323 -16.97 4.49 -13.06
N ILE A 324 -18.16 4.91 -13.48
CA ILE A 324 -18.38 5.56 -14.79
C ILE A 324 -17.83 6.99 -14.83
N ASP A 325 -18.02 7.79 -13.78
CA ASP A 325 -17.66 9.22 -13.80
C ASP A 325 -16.21 9.52 -13.38
N VAL A 326 -15.71 8.85 -12.35
CA VAL A 326 -14.42 9.15 -11.70
C VAL A 326 -13.39 8.02 -11.91
N GLY A 327 -13.86 6.78 -12.13
CA GLY A 327 -13.07 5.59 -12.34
C GLY A 327 -12.57 4.92 -11.06
N ALA A 328 -11.89 3.77 -11.21
CA ALA A 328 -11.30 3.04 -10.10
C ALA A 328 -10.12 3.81 -9.43
N PRO A 329 -9.87 3.61 -8.12
CA PRO A 329 -10.68 2.82 -7.17
C PRO A 329 -11.98 3.54 -6.78
N ILE A 330 -13.05 2.76 -6.53
CA ILE A 330 -14.39 3.26 -6.17
C ILE A 330 -14.43 3.76 -4.71
N VAL A 331 -13.79 3.01 -3.82
CA VAL A 331 -13.68 3.34 -2.38
C VAL A 331 -12.25 3.81 -2.10
N PHE A 332 -12.11 4.81 -1.25
CA PHE A 332 -10.84 5.20 -0.67
C PHE A 332 -10.95 5.20 0.86
N TRP A 333 -9.80 5.19 1.53
CA TRP A 333 -9.72 5.14 2.98
C TRP A 333 -8.90 6.30 3.52
N GLN A 334 -9.18 6.70 4.76
CA GLN A 334 -8.44 7.74 5.50
C GLN A 334 -8.19 7.29 6.93
N GLN A 335 -6.98 7.48 7.44
CA GLN A 335 -6.68 7.27 8.85
C GLN A 335 -7.30 8.38 9.69
N ARG A 336 -8.01 8.00 10.75
CA ARG A 336 -8.65 8.90 11.71
C ARG A 336 -8.36 8.43 13.13
N VAL A 337 -8.67 9.29 14.09
CA VAL A 337 -8.55 9.00 15.52
C VAL A 337 -9.93 8.68 16.08
N GLY A 338 -10.04 7.54 16.75
CA GLY A 338 -11.25 7.00 17.37
C GLY A 338 -11.18 7.04 18.90
N ARG A 339 -12.00 6.19 19.52
CA ARG A 339 -12.11 6.13 20.98
C ARG A 339 -10.73 5.86 21.61
N ASN A 340 -10.43 6.53 22.72
CA ASN A 340 -9.17 6.43 23.45
C ASN A 340 -7.92 6.72 22.61
N GLY A 341 -8.04 7.50 21.53
CA GLY A 341 -6.91 7.82 20.67
C GLY A 341 -6.54 6.73 19.66
N GLU A 342 -7.29 5.62 19.60
CA GLU A 342 -7.01 4.52 18.68
C GLU A 342 -7.15 4.95 17.22
N ARG A 343 -6.15 4.61 16.40
CA ARG A 343 -6.16 4.95 14.97
C ARG A 343 -6.94 3.91 14.20
N PHE A 344 -7.81 4.35 13.31
CA PHE A 344 -8.58 3.46 12.44
C PHE A 344 -8.81 4.06 11.06
N PHE A 345 -9.13 3.21 10.09
CA PHE A 345 -9.43 3.64 8.73
C PHE A 345 -10.92 3.87 8.55
N VAL A 346 -11.28 5.07 8.09
CA VAL A 346 -12.64 5.41 7.63
C VAL A 346 -12.72 5.18 6.12
N TYR A 347 -13.75 4.46 5.68
CA TYR A 347 -14.00 4.19 4.27
C TYR A 347 -15.01 5.16 3.68
N LYS A 348 -14.73 5.64 2.47
CA LYS A 348 -15.62 6.56 1.74
C LYS A 348 -15.61 6.26 0.26
N PHE A 349 -16.69 6.61 -0.42
CA PHE A 349 -16.71 6.60 -1.86
C PHE A 349 -15.89 7.75 -2.44
N ARG A 350 -15.15 7.48 -3.52
CA ARG A 350 -14.25 8.45 -4.15
C ARG A 350 -15.02 9.35 -5.11
N THR A 351 -15.19 10.61 -4.74
CA THR A 351 -15.90 11.61 -5.55
C THR A 351 -14.98 12.55 -6.34
N PHE A 352 -13.67 12.50 -6.12
CA PHE A 352 -12.69 13.36 -6.79
C PHE A 352 -11.97 12.64 -7.94
N ARG A 353 -11.92 13.30 -9.10
CA ARG A 353 -11.03 12.95 -10.21
C ARG A 353 -9.56 13.06 -9.80
N PRO A 354 -8.65 12.37 -10.51
CA PRO A 354 -7.23 12.36 -10.17
C PRO A 354 -6.60 13.75 -10.12
N PRO A 355 -5.57 13.95 -9.28
CA PRO A 355 -4.87 15.22 -9.15
C PRO A 355 -4.04 15.61 -10.38
N PHE A 356 -3.87 14.72 -11.35
CA PHE A 356 -3.10 14.96 -12.56
C PHE A 356 -3.88 14.47 -13.80
N ASP A 357 -3.68 15.16 -14.93
CA ASP A 357 -4.23 14.76 -16.22
C ASP A 357 -3.38 13.69 -16.91
N ARG A 358 -3.77 13.31 -18.14
CA ARG A 358 -3.07 12.28 -18.94
C ARG A 358 -1.64 12.67 -19.34
N HIS A 359 -1.29 13.94 -19.26
CA HIS A 359 0.04 14.47 -19.58
C HIS A 359 0.86 14.74 -18.31
N GLY A 360 0.39 14.29 -17.13
CA GLY A 360 1.07 14.49 -15.86
C GLY A 360 0.93 15.91 -15.29
N ARG A 361 0.07 16.77 -15.87
CA ARG A 361 -0.13 18.14 -15.38
C ARG A 361 -1.10 18.16 -14.22
N ARG A 362 -0.81 18.94 -13.19
CA ARG A 362 -1.66 19.06 -12.00
C ARG A 362 -3.02 19.67 -12.36
N VAL A 363 -4.09 19.02 -11.94
CA VAL A 363 -5.47 19.51 -12.08
C VAL A 363 -5.89 20.21 -10.79
N PRO A 364 -6.36 21.48 -10.84
CA PRO A 364 -6.89 22.20 -9.68
C PRO A 364 -8.04 21.43 -8.99
N LYS A 365 -8.14 21.55 -7.66
CA LYS A 365 -9.12 20.79 -6.85
C LYS A 365 -10.56 21.06 -7.27
N GLU A 366 -10.83 22.29 -7.68
CA GLU A 366 -12.14 22.81 -8.10
C GLU A 366 -12.62 22.10 -9.38
N ARG A 367 -11.68 21.76 -10.27
CA ARG A 367 -11.96 21.03 -11.52
C ARG A 367 -11.99 19.51 -11.33
N ARG A 368 -11.60 19.01 -10.16
CA ARG A 368 -11.57 17.57 -9.84
C ARG A 368 -12.89 17.04 -9.31
N LEU A 369 -13.79 17.89 -8.83
CA LEU A 369 -15.11 17.46 -8.37
C LEU A 369 -16.10 17.49 -9.54
N SER A 370 -16.55 16.32 -9.99
CA SER A 370 -17.55 16.18 -11.05
C SER A 370 -18.96 16.58 -10.59
N ARG A 371 -19.91 16.70 -11.52
CA ARG A 371 -21.32 16.97 -11.20
C ARG A 371 -21.93 15.82 -10.37
N ILE A 372 -21.68 14.58 -10.77
CA ILE A 372 -22.12 13.38 -10.05
C ILE A 372 -21.46 13.32 -8.68
N GLY A 373 -20.14 13.50 -8.60
CA GLY A 373 -19.41 13.55 -7.33
C GLY A 373 -19.90 14.66 -6.39
N ARG A 374 -20.34 15.81 -6.93
CA ARG A 374 -20.96 16.88 -6.16
C ARG A 374 -22.33 16.47 -5.61
N ALA A 375 -23.17 15.85 -6.43
CA ALA A 375 -24.48 15.35 -6.01
C ALA A 375 -24.36 14.27 -4.92
N ILE A 376 -23.45 13.30 -5.09
CA ILE A 376 -23.18 12.24 -4.11
C ILE A 376 -22.77 12.85 -2.76
N ARG A 377 -21.89 13.86 -2.74
CA ARG A 377 -21.48 14.56 -1.50
C ARG A 377 -22.61 15.38 -0.88
N ALA A 378 -23.40 16.07 -1.71
CA ALA A 378 -24.53 16.87 -1.23
C ALA A 378 -25.57 15.99 -0.52
N ALA A 379 -25.86 14.82 -1.09
CA ALA A 379 -26.71 13.80 -0.49
C ALA A 379 -26.01 12.95 0.59
N ARG A 380 -24.72 13.21 0.89
CA ARG A 380 -23.86 12.45 1.84
C ARG A 380 -23.80 10.94 1.56
N LEU A 381 -24.10 10.53 0.33
CA LEU A 381 -24.03 9.14 -0.08
C LEU A 381 -22.57 8.63 -0.12
N ASP A 382 -21.59 9.54 -0.15
CA ASP A 382 -20.17 9.16 -0.08
C ASP A 382 -19.76 8.54 1.27
N GLU A 383 -20.59 8.71 2.30
CA GLU A 383 -20.35 8.24 3.65
C GLU A 383 -20.94 6.85 3.94
N ILE A 384 -21.71 6.25 3.02
CA ILE A 384 -22.31 4.92 3.20
C ILE A 384 -21.27 3.82 3.55
N PRO A 385 -20.05 3.77 2.95
CA PRO A 385 -19.07 2.76 3.32
C PRO A 385 -18.64 2.81 4.81
N GLN A 386 -18.88 3.92 5.51
CA GLN A 386 -18.59 4.03 6.95
C GLN A 386 -19.52 3.16 7.81
N LEU A 387 -20.64 2.65 7.30
CA LEU A 387 -21.47 1.71 8.03
C LEU A 387 -20.70 0.42 8.38
N TYR A 388 -19.74 0.03 7.55
CA TYR A 388 -18.78 -1.04 7.87
C TYR A 388 -17.97 -0.71 9.13
N ASN A 389 -17.54 0.55 9.29
CA ASN A 389 -16.82 0.99 10.49
C ASN A 389 -17.67 0.93 11.76
N VAL A 390 -18.99 1.12 11.62
CA VAL A 390 -19.92 0.95 12.72
C VAL A 390 -20.02 -0.52 13.09
N ILE A 391 -20.18 -1.44 12.12
CA ILE A 391 -20.29 -2.88 12.39
C ILE A 391 -19.05 -3.43 13.10
N ILE A 392 -17.85 -3.12 12.61
CA ILE A 392 -16.59 -3.58 13.23
C ILE A 392 -16.28 -2.90 14.57
N GLY A 393 -17.02 -1.84 14.94
CA GLY A 393 -16.95 -1.23 16.26
C GLY A 393 -15.96 -0.08 16.43
N HIS A 394 -15.36 0.39 15.34
CA HIS A 394 -14.54 1.61 15.33
C HIS A 394 -15.38 2.88 15.44
N MET A 395 -16.62 2.84 14.92
CA MET A 395 -17.55 3.96 14.91
C MET A 395 -18.90 3.59 15.54
N SER A 396 -19.69 4.63 15.83
CA SER A 396 -21.11 4.63 16.18
C SER A 396 -21.90 5.28 15.03
N LEU A 397 -23.22 5.06 14.94
CA LEU A 397 -24.04 5.85 14.02
C LEU A 397 -24.04 7.33 14.40
N ILE A 398 -24.12 7.60 15.71
CA ILE A 398 -24.24 8.95 16.28
C ILE A 398 -23.13 9.20 17.29
N GLY A 399 -22.38 10.27 17.08
CA GLY A 399 -21.23 10.64 17.90
C GLY A 399 -20.39 11.76 17.29
N PRO A 400 -19.31 12.17 17.98
CA PRO A 400 -18.38 13.17 17.46
C PRO A 400 -17.77 12.74 16.11
N ARG A 401 -17.65 13.65 15.15
CA ARG A 401 -17.11 13.32 13.81
C ARG A 401 -15.63 12.88 13.90
N PRO A 402 -15.17 11.78 13.29
CA PRO A 402 -13.75 11.42 13.36
C PRO A 402 -12.86 12.47 12.66
N LEU A 403 -11.94 13.11 13.40
CA LEU A 403 -11.03 14.14 12.88
C LEU A 403 -9.68 13.52 12.45
N LEU A 404 -8.93 14.24 11.61
CA LEU A 404 -7.55 13.83 11.32
C LEU A 404 -6.71 14.00 12.58
N PRO A 405 -5.59 13.27 12.73
CA PRO A 405 -4.67 13.48 13.86
C PRO A 405 -4.21 14.93 14.01
N VAL A 406 -3.98 15.63 12.90
CA VAL A 406 -3.55 17.05 12.87
C VAL A 406 -4.67 18.05 13.20
N ASP A 407 -5.93 17.65 13.03
CA ASP A 407 -7.10 18.52 13.25
C ASP A 407 -7.67 18.36 14.68
N GLN A 408 -6.97 17.65 15.57
CA GLN A 408 -7.45 17.45 16.94
C GLN A 408 -7.35 18.75 17.74
N PRO A 409 -8.33 19.03 18.62
CA PRO A 409 -8.23 20.16 19.54
C PRO A 409 -7.06 19.95 20.53
N ALA A 410 -6.65 21.02 21.21
CA ALA A 410 -5.55 20.99 22.17
C ALA A 410 -5.74 19.93 23.29
N ASP A 411 -6.98 19.67 23.70
CA ASP A 411 -7.36 18.57 24.58
C ASP A 411 -8.42 17.68 23.91
N PRO A 412 -8.01 16.60 23.22
CA PRO A 412 -8.93 15.71 22.52
C PRO A 412 -9.54 14.64 23.43
N ARG A 413 -9.07 14.47 24.69
CA ARG A 413 -9.42 13.32 25.54
C ARG A 413 -10.92 13.19 25.75
N ARG A 414 -11.60 14.30 26.05
CA ARG A 414 -13.07 14.32 26.25
C ARG A 414 -13.80 13.86 25.01
N ARG A 415 -13.41 14.36 23.84
CA ARG A 415 -14.02 14.04 22.54
C ARG A 415 -13.77 12.59 22.13
N LEU A 416 -12.61 12.05 22.48
CA LEU A 416 -12.19 10.69 22.19
C LEU A 416 -12.62 9.69 23.28
N SER A 417 -13.38 10.10 24.30
CA SER A 417 -13.90 9.18 25.34
C SER A 417 -14.93 8.17 24.81
N VAL A 418 -15.58 8.49 23.68
CA VAL A 418 -16.62 7.65 23.06
C VAL A 418 -16.27 7.32 21.61
N ARG A 419 -16.97 6.34 21.04
CA ARG A 419 -16.82 6.03 19.61
C ARG A 419 -17.26 7.23 18.76
N PRO A 420 -16.47 7.63 17.76
CA PRO A 420 -16.89 8.68 16.83
C PRO A 420 -18.10 8.24 16.01
N GLY A 421 -18.89 9.22 15.57
CA GLY A 421 -20.15 9.02 14.83
C GLY A 421 -20.03 9.22 13.32
N VAL A 422 -20.88 8.51 12.56
CA VAL A 422 -21.17 8.85 11.15
C VAL A 422 -21.81 10.24 11.12
N THR A 423 -22.85 10.44 11.93
CA THR A 423 -23.46 11.74 12.19
C THR A 423 -23.35 12.15 13.67
N GLY A 424 -23.73 13.38 14.01
CA GLY A 424 -23.62 13.89 15.38
C GLY A 424 -24.22 15.27 15.57
N TRP A 425 -24.30 15.70 16.84
CA TRP A 425 -24.92 16.97 17.22
C TRP A 425 -24.29 18.18 16.51
N ALA A 426 -22.96 18.26 16.50
CA ALA A 426 -22.26 19.34 15.80
C ALA A 426 -22.54 19.36 14.29
N GLN A 427 -22.76 18.19 13.69
CA GLN A 427 -23.10 18.10 12.28
C GLN A 427 -24.49 18.69 11.98
N ILE A 428 -25.46 18.51 12.88
CA ILE A 428 -26.83 18.99 12.65
C ILE A 428 -27.07 20.45 13.11
N LYS A 429 -26.21 21.00 13.97
CA LYS A 429 -26.35 22.38 14.48
C LYS A 429 -25.52 23.43 13.73
N GLY A 430 -24.62 23.01 12.86
CA GLY A 430 -23.83 23.95 12.06
C GLY A 430 -22.89 23.30 11.05
N GLY A 431 -22.52 22.02 11.23
CA GLY A 431 -21.82 21.26 10.20
C GLY A 431 -20.47 21.88 9.82
N THR A 432 -20.39 22.39 8.58
CA THR A 432 -19.22 23.08 8.05
C THR A 432 -19.17 24.59 8.38
N LEU A 433 -20.24 25.14 8.95
CA LEU A 433 -20.38 26.57 9.26
C LEU A 433 -19.88 26.97 10.65
N VAL A 434 -19.47 26.00 11.48
CA VAL A 434 -18.97 26.23 12.86
C VAL A 434 -17.44 26.14 12.91
N THR A 435 -16.83 26.91 13.81
CA THR A 435 -15.38 26.87 14.02
C THR A 435 -14.96 25.54 14.67
N PRO A 436 -13.67 25.16 14.60
CA PRO A 436 -13.15 23.97 15.28
C PRO A 436 -13.46 23.95 16.80
N GLU A 437 -13.40 25.10 17.46
CA GLU A 437 -13.65 25.27 18.89
C GLU A 437 -15.13 25.07 19.22
N GLU A 438 -16.03 25.71 18.46
CA GLU A 438 -17.48 25.57 18.58
C GLU A 438 -17.91 24.12 18.34
N LYS A 439 -17.32 23.47 17.32
CA LYS A 439 -17.56 22.07 17.01
C LYS A 439 -17.11 21.16 18.14
N ASN A 440 -15.95 21.43 18.74
CA ASN A 440 -15.49 20.69 19.91
C ASN A 440 -16.45 20.87 21.09
N ALA A 441 -16.91 22.08 21.37
CA ALA A 441 -17.88 22.35 22.44
C ALA A 441 -19.21 21.60 22.21
N LEU A 442 -19.74 21.59 20.98
CA LEU A 442 -20.94 20.84 20.61
C LEU A 442 -20.76 19.33 20.73
N ASP A 443 -19.60 18.80 20.33
CA ASP A 443 -19.28 17.37 20.44
C ASP A 443 -19.17 16.95 21.91
N VAL A 444 -18.47 17.72 22.74
CA VAL A 444 -18.32 17.45 24.18
C VAL A 444 -19.66 17.60 24.91
N TRP A 445 -20.47 18.60 24.55
CA TRP A 445 -21.82 18.75 25.08
C TRP A 445 -22.70 17.53 24.77
N TYR A 446 -22.64 17.03 23.54
CA TYR A 446 -23.35 15.80 23.16
C TYR A 446 -22.91 14.61 24.01
N ILE A 447 -21.60 14.40 24.20
CA ILE A 447 -21.09 13.27 24.99
C ILE A 447 -21.64 13.31 26.42
N ARG A 448 -21.73 14.50 27.01
CA ARG A 448 -22.23 14.66 28.38
C ARG A 448 -23.74 14.45 28.51
N HIS A 449 -24.51 14.75 27.47
CA HIS A 449 -25.98 14.72 27.49
C HIS A 449 -26.57 13.62 26.60
N ALA A 450 -25.75 12.65 26.18
CA ALA A 450 -26.13 11.60 25.27
C ALA A 450 -27.28 10.77 25.85
N SER A 451 -28.35 10.64 25.06
CA SER A 451 -29.55 9.89 25.42
C SER A 451 -30.25 9.42 24.15
N TRP A 452 -31.11 8.41 24.27
CA TRP A 452 -31.88 7.90 23.13
C TRP A 452 -32.73 9.00 22.46
N ARG A 453 -33.29 9.95 23.23
CA ARG A 453 -34.08 11.08 22.71
C ARG A 453 -33.21 12.02 21.88
N LEU A 454 -32.01 12.32 22.37
CA LEU A 454 -31.07 13.19 21.68
C LEU A 454 -30.58 12.52 20.38
N ASP A 455 -30.32 11.22 20.42
CA ASP A 455 -29.94 10.44 19.24
C ASP A 455 -31.04 10.45 18.18
N LEU A 456 -32.31 10.21 18.54
CA LEU A 456 -33.43 10.32 17.61
C LEU A 456 -33.54 11.74 17.01
N ALA A 457 -33.38 12.78 17.83
CA ALA A 457 -33.36 14.16 17.34
C ALA A 457 -32.22 14.39 16.33
N ILE A 458 -31.06 13.76 16.53
CA ILE A 458 -29.95 13.81 15.57
C ILE A 458 -30.30 13.05 14.28
N VAL A 459 -30.93 11.88 14.36
CA VAL A 459 -31.37 11.14 13.16
C VAL A 459 -32.30 11.99 12.30
N PHE A 460 -33.36 12.55 12.88
CA PHE A 460 -34.30 13.39 12.14
C PHE A 460 -33.65 14.68 11.63
N GLY A 461 -32.76 15.30 12.42
CA GLY A 461 -31.99 16.47 11.99
C GLY A 461 -31.08 16.16 10.79
N THR A 462 -30.45 14.99 10.77
CA THR A 462 -29.59 14.55 9.67
C THR A 462 -30.40 14.28 8.41
N LEU A 463 -31.57 13.64 8.52
CA LEU A 463 -32.47 13.45 7.40
C LEU A 463 -32.95 14.81 6.84
N ALA A 464 -33.35 15.75 7.70
CA ALA A 464 -33.76 17.07 7.27
C ALA A 464 -32.65 17.81 6.51
N ILE A 465 -31.41 17.79 7.02
CA ILE A 465 -30.26 18.44 6.37
C ILE A 465 -29.94 17.85 5.00
N ALA A 466 -30.15 16.54 4.80
CA ALA A 466 -29.96 15.91 3.50
C ALA A 466 -30.88 16.53 2.41
N PHE A 467 -32.05 17.07 2.79
CA PHE A 467 -32.98 17.74 1.87
C PHE A 467 -32.85 19.27 1.89
N THR A 468 -32.60 19.89 3.04
CA THR A 468 -32.64 21.35 3.21
C THR A 468 -31.28 22.04 3.17
N GLY A 469 -30.19 21.27 3.18
CA GLY A 469 -28.82 21.77 3.36
C GLY A 469 -28.49 22.14 4.81
N GLU A 470 -27.22 22.48 5.05
CA GLU A 470 -26.70 22.85 6.38
C GLU A 470 -27.16 24.26 6.78
N ARG A 471 -27.56 24.44 8.05
CA ARG A 471 -27.93 25.73 8.63
C ARG A 471 -27.26 25.91 9.99
N LEU A 472 -26.81 27.12 10.26
CA LEU A 472 -26.20 27.47 11.55
C LEU A 472 -27.29 27.76 12.60
N ASN A 473 -27.29 27.01 13.69
CA ASN A 473 -28.12 27.27 14.85
C ASN A 473 -27.28 27.99 15.91
N ARG A 474 -27.20 29.33 15.84
CA ARG A 474 -26.40 30.13 16.78
C ARG A 474 -26.78 29.88 18.24
N ALA A 475 -28.07 29.81 18.56
CA ALA A 475 -28.52 29.56 19.93
C ALA A 475 -27.95 28.24 20.50
N ALA A 476 -27.91 27.17 19.72
CA ALA A 476 -27.32 25.90 20.15
C ALA A 476 -25.79 25.98 20.30
N VAL A 477 -25.11 26.70 19.40
CA VAL A 477 -23.67 26.93 19.44
C VAL A 477 -23.29 27.76 20.67
N ASP A 478 -23.96 28.88 20.90
CA ASP A 478 -23.74 29.78 22.03
C ASP A 478 -23.99 29.07 23.36
N HIS A 479 -25.07 28.27 23.41
CA HIS A 479 -25.38 27.45 24.58
C HIS A 479 -24.28 26.43 24.88
N ALA A 480 -23.85 25.64 23.88
CA ALA A 480 -22.82 24.62 24.07
C ALA A 480 -21.46 25.23 24.42
N THR A 481 -21.09 26.34 23.76
CA THR A 481 -19.84 27.06 24.02
C THR A 481 -19.85 27.68 25.42
N GLY A 482 -20.93 28.37 25.81
CA GLY A 482 -21.07 28.93 27.15
C GLY A 482 -21.05 27.85 28.24
N TRP A 483 -21.69 26.70 28.01
CA TRP A 483 -21.59 25.55 28.89
C TRP A 483 -20.16 25.01 29.00
N TYR A 484 -19.47 24.81 27.87
CA TYR A 484 -18.10 24.32 27.82
C TYR A 484 -17.12 25.23 28.60
N ARG A 485 -17.21 26.55 28.41
CA ARG A 485 -16.36 27.50 29.15
C ARG A 485 -16.62 27.45 30.65
N ARG A 486 -17.89 27.41 31.08
CA ARG A 486 -18.22 27.32 32.53
C ARG A 486 -17.67 26.06 33.17
N GLU A 487 -17.77 24.93 32.47
CA GLU A 487 -17.39 23.62 33.00
C GLU A 487 -15.86 23.42 33.02
N PHE A 488 -15.16 23.84 31.97
CA PHE A 488 -13.75 23.46 31.76
C PHE A 488 -12.76 24.63 31.80
N GLU A 489 -13.18 25.86 31.46
CA GLU A 489 -12.29 27.04 31.46
C GLU A 489 -12.40 27.83 32.76
N GLY A 490 -13.61 27.97 33.32
CA GLY A 490 -13.87 28.65 34.59
C GLY A 490 -13.27 27.96 35.82
N ALA A 491 -12.88 26.68 35.70
CA ALA A 491 -12.18 25.92 36.73
C ALA A 491 -10.67 26.20 36.77
N ARG A 492 -10.03 26.56 35.64
CA ARG A 492 -8.61 26.94 35.61
C ARG A 492 -8.36 28.27 36.32
N GLY A 493 -9.26 29.24 36.15
CA GLY A 493 -9.16 30.55 36.83
C GLY A 493 -9.27 30.47 38.35
N ARG A 494 -9.99 29.46 38.89
CA ARG A 494 -10.09 29.23 40.35
C ARG A 494 -8.91 28.45 40.93
N ALA A 495 -8.26 27.60 40.14
CA ALA A 495 -7.04 26.90 40.54
C ALA A 495 -5.80 27.83 40.58
N GLU A 496 -5.80 28.90 39.78
CA GLU A 496 -4.76 29.95 39.86
C GLU A 496 -5.01 30.98 40.98
N THR A 497 -6.26 31.20 41.40
CA THR A 497 -6.58 32.09 42.54
C THR A 497 -6.49 31.41 43.91
N VAL A 498 -6.61 30.08 43.98
CA VAL A 498 -6.32 29.30 45.19
C VAL A 498 -4.90 28.76 45.08
N GLY A 499 -3.94 29.55 45.57
CA GLY A 499 -2.50 29.35 45.39
C GLY A 499 -1.97 27.96 45.77
N LEU A 500 -1.96 27.04 44.80
CA LEU A 500 -1.07 25.88 44.79
C LEU A 500 0.04 26.15 43.79
N ARG A 501 1.17 26.66 44.30
CA ARG A 501 2.43 26.78 43.56
C ARG A 501 2.80 25.41 42.97
N PRO A 502 3.08 25.28 41.66
CA PRO A 502 3.78 24.11 41.17
C PRO A 502 5.23 24.17 41.69
N GLN A 503 5.60 23.20 42.52
CA GLN A 503 6.99 22.96 42.87
C GLN A 503 7.79 22.61 41.60
N GLY A 504 8.94 23.26 41.44
CA GLY A 504 10.10 22.71 40.73
C GLY A 504 10.01 22.62 39.21
N ARG A 505 10.09 23.74 38.50
CA ARG A 505 10.62 23.74 37.13
C ARG A 505 12.15 23.74 37.24
N ALA A 506 12.77 22.58 37.04
CA ALA A 506 14.22 22.47 36.89
C ALA A 506 14.68 23.37 35.73
N LYS A 507 15.70 24.17 36.00
CA LYS A 507 16.32 25.11 35.06
C LYS A 507 16.86 24.34 33.84
N SER A 508 16.38 24.69 32.65
CA SER A 508 17.08 24.39 31.40
C SER A 508 18.39 25.19 31.37
N PRO A 509 19.54 24.60 31.01
CA PRO A 509 20.78 25.35 30.91
C PRO A 509 20.77 26.23 29.66
N THR A 510 21.05 27.50 29.90
CA THR A 510 21.26 28.57 28.93
C THR A 510 22.46 28.22 28.03
N LEU A 511 22.22 28.05 26.72
CA LEU A 511 23.29 28.05 25.72
C LEU A 511 23.74 29.51 25.50
N ALA A 512 25.01 29.77 25.77
CA ALA A 512 25.67 31.04 25.52
C ALA A 512 25.87 31.29 24.00
N PRO A 513 25.91 32.56 23.54
CA PRO A 513 26.19 32.90 22.15
C PRO A 513 27.68 33.17 21.91
N GLY A 514 28.20 32.71 20.77
CA GLY A 514 29.54 33.04 20.23
C GLY A 514 30.15 31.83 19.51
N ARG A 515 30.78 31.93 18.35
CA ARG A 515 31.30 33.04 17.55
C ARG A 515 31.37 32.58 16.08
N SER A 516 31.27 33.54 15.18
CA SER A 516 31.77 33.52 13.81
C SER A 516 33.27 33.21 13.75
N ILE A 517 33.67 32.21 12.94
CA ILE A 517 34.70 32.25 11.89
C ILE A 517 34.26 31.25 10.81
#